data_AF-A0A067EF12-F1
#
_entry.id   AF-A0A067EF12-F1
#
_cell.length_a   1.000
_cell.length_b   1.000
_cell.length_c   1.000
_cell.angle_alpha   90.00
_cell.angle_beta   90.00
_cell.angle_gamma   90.00
#
_symmetry.space_group_name_H-M   'P 1'
#
loop_
_entity.id
_entity.type
_entity.pdbx_description
1 polymer ?
#
loop_
_entity_poly.entity_id
_entity_poly.type
_entity_poly.pdbx_seq_one_letter_code
_entity_poly.pdbx_strand_id
1 'polypeptide(L)'
;MRLNGEISHKEDEEDEEEKQSGVLQPERLVVGYALTSKKKKSFLQPKLEILARNKGISFVAIDQNRPLSDQGPFDVVLHKLSGMEWCKIIE
;
A
#
# COMPACT_ATOMS: atom_id res chain seq x y z
N MET A 1 -34.24 1.22 38.51
CA MET A 1 -34.22 -0.11 37.84
C MET A 1 -34.01 0.12 36.34
N ARG A 2 -33.36 -0.84 35.69
CA ARG A 2 -32.73 -0.80 34.36
C ARG A 2 -33.61 -0.20 33.26
N LEU A 3 -33.02 0.63 32.40
CA LEU A 3 -33.55 0.94 31.07
C LEU A 3 -32.50 0.51 30.05
N ASN A 4 -32.79 -0.63 29.41
CA ASN A 4 -32.04 -1.17 28.29
C ASN A 4 -32.44 -0.35 27.07
N GLY A 5 -31.53 0.46 26.54
CA GLY A 5 -31.71 1.15 25.27
C GLY A 5 -31.23 0.27 24.12
N GLU A 6 -32.11 -0.61 23.64
CA GLU A 6 -31.96 -1.31 22.38
C GLU A 6 -32.18 -0.29 21.25
N ILE A 7 -31.11 0.05 20.52
CA ILE A 7 -31.22 0.82 19.29
C ILE A 7 -31.11 -0.17 18.14
N SER A 8 -32.28 -0.46 17.59
CA SER A 8 -32.52 -1.23 16.38
C SER A 8 -31.63 -0.76 15.24
N HIS A 9 -30.79 -1.67 14.73
CA HIS A 9 -30.18 -1.56 13.42
C HIS A 9 -31.26 -1.31 12.36
N LYS A 10 -31.06 -0.28 11.53
CA LYS A 10 -31.67 -0.17 10.21
C LYS A 10 -30.55 0.05 9.22
N GLU A 11 -30.64 -0.77 8.17
CA GLU A 11 -29.79 -0.85 7.00
C GLU A 11 -29.89 0.45 6.19
N ASP A 12 -28.75 0.93 5.69
CA ASP A 12 -28.70 1.72 4.46
C ASP A 12 -27.60 1.09 3.61
N GLU A 13 -28.02 0.20 2.72
CA GLU A 13 -27.23 -0.23 1.56
C GLU A 13 -27.20 0.95 0.58
N GLU A 14 -26.05 1.60 0.44
CA GLU A 14 -25.80 2.52 -0.67
C GLU A 14 -24.90 1.83 -1.70
N ASP A 15 -25.51 1.46 -2.82
CA ASP A 15 -24.88 1.06 -4.07
C ASP A 15 -23.86 2.12 -4.53
N GLU A 16 -22.57 1.81 -4.50
CA GLU A 16 -21.57 2.60 -5.22
C GLU A 16 -21.29 1.98 -6.59
N GLU A 17 -22.13 2.32 -7.57
CA GLU A 17 -21.75 2.29 -8.98
C GLU A 17 -20.69 3.37 -9.26
N GLU A 18 -19.42 3.05 -9.04
CA GLU A 18 -18.32 3.92 -9.50
C GLU A 18 -18.13 3.81 -11.03
N LYS A 19 -18.86 4.67 -11.74
CA LYS A 19 -18.62 5.01 -13.13
C LYS A 19 -17.35 5.86 -13.25
N GLN A 20 -16.18 5.23 -13.42
CA GLN A 20 -14.94 5.99 -13.65
C GLN A 20 -14.77 6.40 -15.12
N SER A 21 -15.31 7.59 -15.39
CA SER A 21 -14.85 8.55 -16.39
C SER A 21 -13.32 8.63 -16.40
N GLY A 22 -12.70 8.64 -17.58
CA GLY A 22 -11.25 8.75 -17.76
C GLY A 22 -10.67 10.01 -17.14
N VAL A 23 -10.20 9.90 -15.90
CA VAL A 23 -9.38 10.92 -15.24
C VAL A 23 -7.94 10.69 -15.72
N LEU A 24 -7.31 11.73 -16.26
CA LEU A 24 -5.86 11.79 -16.42
C LEU A 24 -5.24 11.56 -15.04
N GLN A 25 -4.88 10.31 -14.77
CA GLN A 25 -4.24 9.92 -13.53
C GLN A 25 -2.93 10.71 -13.43
N PRO A 26 -2.65 11.42 -12.31
CA PRO A 26 -1.32 11.91 -12.03
C PRO A 26 -0.33 10.76 -12.26
N GLU A 27 0.81 11.02 -12.91
CA GLU A 27 1.84 10.00 -13.14
C GLU A 27 2.07 9.23 -11.85
N ARG A 28 1.68 7.96 -11.87
CA ARG A 28 1.49 7.18 -10.66
C ARG A 28 2.85 6.63 -10.24
N LEU A 29 3.51 7.31 -9.32
CA LEU A 29 4.83 6.96 -8.83
C LEU A 29 4.78 5.62 -8.09
N VAL A 30 5.52 4.64 -8.59
CA VAL A 30 5.63 3.29 -8.03
C VAL A 30 6.86 3.19 -7.14
N VAL A 31 6.62 3.00 -5.85
CA VAL A 31 7.66 2.77 -4.84
C VAL A 31 7.75 1.27 -4.53
N GLY A 32 8.80 0.61 -5.04
CA GLY A 32 9.16 -0.74 -4.61
C GLY A 32 9.69 -0.74 -3.18
N TYR A 33 9.28 -1.67 -2.33
CA TYR A 33 9.77 -1.77 -0.96
C TYR A 33 10.24 -3.18 -0.56
N ALA A 34 11.41 -3.22 0.08
CA ALA A 34 12.02 -4.41 0.67
C ALA A 34 12.35 -4.12 2.15
N LEU A 35 11.36 -4.27 3.01
CA LEU A 35 11.44 -3.92 4.43
C LEU A 35 11.33 -5.15 5.32
N THR A 36 11.98 -5.14 6.49
CA THR A 36 11.73 -6.15 7.53
C THR A 36 10.27 -6.11 8.01
N SER A 37 9.76 -7.22 8.54
CA SER A 37 8.40 -7.31 9.08
C SER A 37 8.11 -6.23 10.14
N LYS A 38 9.09 -5.88 10.98
CA LYS A 38 8.97 -4.79 11.94
C LYS A 38 8.85 -3.43 11.24
N LYS A 39 9.68 -3.17 10.23
CA LYS A 39 9.65 -1.89 9.52
C LYS A 39 8.39 -1.75 8.70
N LYS A 40 7.90 -2.80 8.02
CA LYS A 40 6.60 -2.83 7.34
C LYS A 40 5.49 -2.35 8.28
N LYS A 41 5.33 -2.99 9.44
CA LYS A 41 4.29 -2.61 10.43
C LYS A 41 4.43 -1.17 10.96
N SER A 42 5.67 -0.70 11.15
CA SER A 42 5.91 0.65 11.69
C SER A 42 5.85 1.77 10.65
N PHE A 43 6.17 1.47 9.39
CA PHE A 43 6.35 2.45 8.32
C PHE A 43 5.14 2.49 7.39
N LEU A 44 4.69 1.32 6.91
CA LEU A 44 3.49 1.16 6.09
C LEU A 44 2.25 1.09 6.99
N GLN A 45 2.05 2.14 7.77
CA GLN A 45 0.82 2.32 8.53
C GLN A 45 -0.28 2.85 7.61
N PRO A 46 -1.58 2.55 7.88
CA PRO A 46 -2.69 2.99 7.04
C PRO A 46 -2.70 4.49 6.73
N LYS A 47 -2.28 5.33 7.69
CA LYS A 47 -2.18 6.79 7.50
C LYS A 47 -1.23 7.17 6.36
N LEU A 48 -0.08 6.50 6.25
CA LEU A 48 0.89 6.76 5.18
C LEU A 48 0.35 6.26 3.84
N GLU A 49 -0.24 5.07 3.81
CA GLU A 49 -0.76 4.47 2.58
C GLU A 49 -1.88 5.31 1.96
N ILE A 50 -2.81 5.80 2.79
CA ILE A 50 -3.88 6.69 2.34
C ILE A 50 -3.30 8.00 1.79
N LEU A 51 -2.37 8.62 2.52
CA LEU A 51 -1.73 9.86 2.07
C LEU A 51 -0.95 9.68 0.77
N ALA A 52 -0.23 8.56 0.62
CA ALA A 52 0.52 8.23 -0.57
C ALA A 52 -0.41 8.04 -1.76
N ARG A 53 -1.49 7.28 -1.61
CA ARG A 53 -2.50 7.06 -2.66
C ARG A 53 -3.10 8.38 -3.14
N ASN A 54 -3.45 9.27 -2.23
CA ASN A 54 -4.00 10.60 -2.56
C ASN A 54 -2.99 11.48 -3.32
N LYS A 55 -1.70 11.18 -3.21
CA LYS A 55 -0.60 11.85 -3.93
C LYS A 55 -0.17 11.10 -5.20
N GLY A 56 -0.89 10.06 -5.61
CA GLY A 56 -0.53 9.25 -6.78
C GLY A 56 0.66 8.30 -6.54
N ILE A 57 0.99 7.99 -5.28
CA ILE A 57 2.10 7.10 -4.93
C ILE A 57 1.56 5.70 -4.59
N SER A 58 2.13 4.66 -5.20
CA SER A 58 1.78 3.26 -4.99
C SER A 58 2.96 2.49 -4.39
N PHE A 59 2.77 1.87 -3.22
CA PHE A 59 3.78 0.99 -2.62
C PHE A 59 3.61 -0.45 -3.11
N VAL A 60 4.68 -1.04 -3.64
CA VAL A 60 4.71 -2.43 -4.14
C VAL A 60 5.79 -3.21 -3.40
N ALA A 61 5.45 -4.39 -2.87
CA ALA A 61 6.44 -5.24 -2.22
C ALA A 61 7.39 -5.83 -3.26
N ILE A 62 8.70 -5.72 -3.03
CA ILE A 62 9.72 -6.39 -3.84
C ILE A 62 9.80 -7.85 -3.39
N ASP A 63 9.70 -8.77 -4.35
CA ASP A 63 10.02 -10.18 -4.19
C ASP A 63 11.54 -10.36 -4.15
N GLN A 64 12.03 -11.00 -3.09
CA GLN A 64 13.45 -11.20 -2.85
C GLN A 64 14.00 -12.44 -3.60
N ASN A 65 13.11 -13.26 -4.16
CA ASN A 65 13.50 -14.49 -4.88
C ASN A 65 13.64 -14.26 -6.38
N ARG A 66 13.43 -13.03 -6.85
CA ARG A 66 13.48 -12.65 -8.25
C ARG A 66 14.39 -11.43 -8.42
N PRO A 67 15.09 -11.30 -9.56
CA PRO A 67 15.85 -10.10 -9.85
C PRO A 67 14.97 -8.85 -9.85
N LEU A 68 15.53 -7.70 -9.45
CA LEU A 68 14.78 -6.44 -9.43
C LEU A 68 14.37 -5.99 -10.85
N SER A 69 15.18 -6.31 -11.86
CA SER A 69 14.91 -6.02 -13.28
C SER A 69 13.59 -6.59 -13.77
N ASP A 70 13.18 -7.75 -13.24
CA ASP A 70 12.03 -8.52 -13.71
C ASP A 70 10.72 -8.15 -13.00
N GLN A 71 10.81 -7.24 -12.04
CA GLN A 71 9.71 -6.82 -11.18
C GLN A 71 9.30 -5.36 -11.43
N GLY A 72 10.14 -4.60 -12.13
CA GLY A 72 9.92 -3.20 -12.47
C GLY A 72 9.03 -2.99 -13.70
N PRO A 73 8.55 -1.74 -13.90
CA PRO A 73 9.22 -0.51 -13.49
C PRO A 73 8.91 -0.06 -12.05
N PHE A 74 9.96 0.33 -11.33
CA PHE A 74 9.89 1.06 -10.06
C PHE A 74 10.51 2.44 -10.26
N ASP A 75 9.85 3.50 -9.80
CA ASP A 75 10.41 4.84 -9.83
C ASP A 75 11.36 5.08 -8.64
N VAL A 76 11.05 4.45 -7.50
CA VAL A 76 11.81 4.55 -6.27
C VAL A 76 11.87 3.19 -5.57
N VAL A 77 13.01 2.89 -4.95
CA VAL A 77 13.19 1.69 -4.13
C VAL A 77 13.50 2.06 -2.68
N LEU A 78 12.69 1.54 -1.74
CA LEU A 78 12.90 1.66 -0.30
C LEU A 78 13.33 0.33 0.28
N HIS A 79 14.47 0.29 0.97
CA HIS A 79 14.94 -0.94 1.60
C HIS A 79 15.33 -0.76 3.07
N LYS A 80 15.20 -1.85 3.83
CA LYS A 80 15.68 -1.99 5.21
C LYS A 80 16.08 -3.44 5.48
N LEU A 81 16.72 -4.08 4.52
CA LEU A 81 17.40 -5.36 4.68
C LEU A 81 18.89 -5.09 4.94
N SER A 82 19.50 -5.85 5.85
CA SER A 82 20.92 -5.71 6.19
C SER A 82 21.75 -6.78 5.48
N GLY A 83 22.96 -6.41 5.03
CA GLY A 83 23.97 -7.36 4.56
C GLY A 83 23.75 -7.90 3.14
N MET A 84 24.20 -9.14 2.90
CA MET A 84 24.21 -9.81 1.59
C MET A 84 22.81 -10.06 1.00
N GLU A 85 21.79 -10.14 1.84
CA GLU A 85 20.40 -10.39 1.42
C GLU A 85 19.91 -9.32 0.44
N TRP A 86 20.36 -8.06 0.59
CA TRP A 86 19.98 -6.99 -0.32
C TRP A 86 20.85 -6.95 -1.59
N CYS A 87 22.16 -7.20 -1.48
CA CYS A 87 23.06 -7.18 -2.63
C CYS A 87 22.64 -8.20 -3.70
N LYS A 88 22.25 -9.41 -3.29
CA LYS A 88 21.79 -10.47 -4.20
C LYS A 88 20.50 -10.14 -4.98
N ILE A 89 19.76 -9.11 -4.55
CA ILE A 89 18.51 -8.68 -5.20
C ILE A 89 18.77 -7.59 -6.24
N ILE A 90 19.83 -6.79 -6.04
CA ILE A 90 20.22 -5.70 -6.94
C ILE A 90 21.17 -6.17 -8.04
N GLU A 91 22.12 -7.06 -7.73
CA GLU A 91 23.03 -7.70 -8.70
C GLU A 91 22.34 -8.83 -9.47
#